data_AF-A0A4Y2KFL3-F1
#
_entry.id   AF-A0A4Y2KFL3-F1
#
_cell.length_a   1.000
_cell.length_b   1.000
_cell.length_c   1.000
_cell.angle_alpha   90.00
_cell.angle_beta   90.00
_cell.angle_gamma   90.00
#
_symmetry.space_group_name_H-M   'P 1'
#
loop_
_entity.id
_entity.type
_entity.pdbx_description
1 polymer ?
#
loop_
_entity_poly.entity_id
_entity_poly.type
_entity_poly.pdbx_seq_one_letter_code
_entity_poly.pdbx_strand_id
1 'polypeptide(L)'
;MMKDKSLDNFCHIRDIFSKFNENNAKYYSVNEYVTMNEQLLKSRGRCQFLQFMPNKPGKYGLKLFALCDVKTFYTLKFEPYVGTQTDGQFKTSYDTLDIVMRLYESIYGSGRNIACYNWYTSVPLAEELLKK
;
A
#
# COMPACT_ATOMS: atom_id res chain seq x y z
N MET A 1 7.75 -12.09 21.98
CA MET A 1 8.83 -11.09 21.77
C MET A 1 8.17 -9.72 21.74
N MET A 2 8.49 -8.81 22.67
CA MET A 2 7.93 -7.45 22.63
C MET A 2 8.38 -6.81 21.32
N LYS A 3 7.41 -6.42 20.48
CA LYS A 3 7.72 -5.79 19.21
C LYS A 3 8.17 -4.37 19.50
N ASP A 4 9.38 -4.04 19.08
CA ASP A 4 10.01 -2.77 19.42
C ASP A 4 9.34 -1.62 18.67
N LYS A 5 8.50 -0.88 19.40
CA LYS A 5 7.80 0.30 18.88
C LYS A 5 8.77 1.42 18.47
N SER A 6 9.99 1.42 18.99
CA SER A 6 10.99 2.41 18.59
C SER A 6 11.45 2.21 17.14
N LEU A 7 11.31 0.99 16.59
CA LEU A 7 11.74 0.64 15.23
C LEU A 7 10.59 0.49 14.24
N ASP A 8 9.44 -0.04 14.67
CA ASP A 8 8.24 -0.19 13.81
C ASP A 8 7.01 0.46 14.44
N ASN A 9 6.57 1.58 13.86
CA ASN A 9 5.34 2.26 14.21
C ASN A 9 4.11 1.34 14.08
N PHE A 10 4.17 0.33 13.22
CA PHE A 10 3.09 -0.62 12.94
C PHE A 10 3.22 -1.94 13.69
N CYS A 11 4.19 -2.04 14.60
CA CYS A 11 4.60 -3.28 15.25
C CYS A 11 3.43 -4.13 15.75
N HIS A 12 2.48 -3.52 16.47
CA HIS A 12 1.38 -4.22 17.12
C HIS A 12 0.54 -5.09 16.18
N ILE A 13 0.39 -4.70 14.91
CA ILE A 13 -0.41 -5.44 13.92
C ILE A 13 0.40 -5.96 12.74
N ARG A 14 1.71 -5.70 12.69
CA ARG A 14 2.63 -6.09 11.61
C ARG A 14 2.41 -7.52 11.13
N ASP A 15 2.59 -8.51 12.01
CA ASP A 15 2.58 -9.92 11.60
C ASP A 15 1.23 -10.36 11.03
N ILE A 16 0.12 -9.94 11.66
CA ILE A 16 -1.22 -10.29 11.19
C ILE A 16 -1.49 -9.61 9.84
N PHE A 17 -1.08 -8.36 9.69
CA PHE A 17 -1.25 -7.62 8.44
C PHE A 17 -0.39 -8.17 7.30
N SER A 18 0.86 -8.53 7.60
CA SER A 18 1.74 -9.24 6.64
C SER A 18 1.08 -10.55 6.21
N LYS A 19 0.56 -11.33 7.17
CA LYS A 19 -0.09 -12.60 6.85
C LYS A 19 -1.37 -12.43 6.02
N PHE A 20 -2.13 -11.39 6.30
CA PHE A 20 -3.30 -11.01 5.52
C PHE A 20 -2.91 -10.73 4.06
N ASN A 21 -1.92 -9.87 3.83
CA ASN A 21 -1.43 -9.57 2.48
C ASN A 21 -0.85 -10.81 1.76
N GLU A 22 -0.08 -11.66 2.46
CA GLU A 22 0.42 -12.93 1.90
C GLU A 22 -0.72 -13.81 1.41
N ASN A 23 -1.76 -13.97 2.22
CA ASN A 23 -2.92 -14.77 1.87
C ASN A 23 -3.69 -14.16 0.69
N ASN A 24 -3.82 -12.82 0.64
CA ASN A 24 -4.53 -12.15 -0.44
C ASN A 24 -3.91 -12.47 -1.80
N ALA A 25 -2.58 -12.44 -1.90
CA ALA A 25 -1.84 -12.79 -3.12
C ALA A 25 -1.74 -14.29 -3.38
N LYS A 26 -1.73 -15.11 -2.33
CA LYS A 26 -1.64 -16.58 -2.45
C LYS A 26 -2.91 -17.21 -3.01
N TYR A 27 -4.09 -16.73 -2.58
CA TYR A 27 -5.35 -17.41 -2.84
C TYR A 27 -6.18 -16.79 -3.97
N TYR A 28 -5.72 -15.71 -4.59
CA TYR A 28 -6.41 -15.06 -5.70
C TYR A 28 -5.43 -14.57 -6.76
N SER A 29 -5.71 -14.88 -8.03
CA SER A 29 -4.99 -14.32 -9.17
C SER A 29 -5.84 -13.22 -9.80
N VAL A 30 -5.29 -12.01 -9.88
CA VAL A 30 -5.99 -10.87 -10.46
C VAL A 30 -6.11 -10.98 -11.98
N ASN A 31 -7.12 -10.32 -12.54
CA ASN A 31 -7.34 -10.22 -13.98
C ASN A 31 -6.29 -9.30 -14.64
N GLU A 32 -6.50 -8.96 -15.91
CA GLU A 32 -5.57 -8.21 -16.76
C GLU A 32 -5.37 -6.77 -16.29
N TYR A 33 -6.36 -6.20 -15.60
CA TYR A 33 -6.36 -4.81 -15.16
C TYR A 33 -6.44 -4.72 -13.64
N VAL A 34 -5.48 -4.02 -13.07
CA VAL A 34 -5.45 -3.64 -11.65
C VAL A 34 -5.43 -2.13 -11.51
N THR A 35 -5.88 -1.64 -10.37
CA THR A 35 -5.87 -0.21 -10.06
C THR A 35 -5.23 0.06 -8.70
N MET A 36 -4.53 1.18 -8.60
CA MET A 36 -4.01 1.68 -7.33
C MET A 36 -4.75 2.92 -6.86
N ASN A 37 -5.09 2.94 -5.57
CA ASN A 37 -5.78 4.06 -4.93
C ASN A 37 -5.51 4.10 -3.42
N GLU A 38 -5.92 5.19 -2.76
CA GLU A 38 -5.93 5.30 -1.31
C GLU A 38 -7.30 5.01 -0.70
N GLN A 39 -7.29 4.14 0.31
CA GLN A 39 -8.38 3.95 1.25
C GLN A 39 -8.07 4.69 2.56
N LEU A 40 -9.07 5.39 3.10
CA LEU A 40 -9.00 6.00 4.42
C LEU A 40 -9.88 5.22 5.40
N LEU A 41 -9.27 4.48 6.33
CA LEU A 41 -9.99 3.83 7.41
C LEU A 41 -10.25 4.86 8.52
N LYS A 42 -11.48 5.37 8.58
CA LYS A 42 -11.90 6.43 9.51
C LYS A 42 -11.52 6.07 10.96
N SER A 43 -10.79 6.96 11.61
CA SER A 43 -10.43 6.83 13.03
C SER A 43 -10.20 8.20 13.65
N ARG A 44 -10.53 8.32 14.93
CA ARG A 44 -10.22 9.49 15.78
C ARG A 44 -9.41 9.10 17.02
N GLY A 45 -8.90 7.88 17.06
CA GLY A 45 -8.06 7.40 18.16
C GLY A 45 -6.71 8.13 18.21
N ARG A 46 -5.94 7.91 19.26
CA ARG A 46 -4.56 8.44 19.33
C ARG A 46 -3.63 7.49 18.58
N CYS A 47 -3.26 7.86 17.36
CA CYS A 47 -2.27 7.15 16.56
C CYS A 47 -1.40 8.17 15.81
N GLN A 48 -0.09 7.99 15.89
CA GLN A 48 0.91 8.96 15.39
C GLN A 48 0.91 9.11 13.86
N PHE A 49 0.35 8.15 13.13
CA PHE A 49 0.28 8.13 11.67
C PHE A 49 -1.15 8.24 11.12
N LEU A 50 -2.06 8.83 11.90
CA LEU A 50 -3.34 9.28 11.33
C LEU A 50 -3.09 10.35 10.28
N GLN A 51 -3.89 10.29 9.22
CA GLN A 51 -3.84 11.23 8.11
C GLN A 51 -5.14 12.02 8.04
N PHE A 52 -5.02 13.30 7.74
CA PHE A 52 -6.12 14.15 7.38
C PHE A 52 -6.25 14.21 5.86
N MET A 53 -7.37 13.75 5.32
CA MET A 53 -7.70 13.80 3.90
C MET A 53 -9.03 14.56 3.72
N PRO A 54 -9.00 15.87 3.40
CA PRO A 54 -10.19 16.73 3.44
C PRO A 54 -11.30 16.26 2.48
N ASN A 55 -10.90 15.64 1.36
CA ASN A 55 -11.81 15.19 0.30
C ASN A 55 -12.41 13.80 0.53
N LYS A 56 -12.03 13.08 1.61
CA LYS A 56 -12.56 11.74 1.91
C LYS A 56 -13.60 11.81 3.04
N PRO A 57 -14.69 11.02 2.95
CA PRO A 57 -15.62 10.85 4.07
C PRO A 57 -14.87 10.43 5.35
N GLY A 58 -15.21 11.02 6.49
CA GLY A 58 -14.54 10.75 7.78
C GLY A 58 -13.33 11.64 8.07
N LYS A 59 -12.70 12.25 7.05
CA LYS A 59 -11.58 13.22 7.07
C LYS A 59 -10.29 12.80 7.80
N TYR A 60 -10.38 12.10 8.92
CA TYR A 60 -9.26 11.60 9.70
C TYR A 60 -9.32 10.07 9.76
N GLY A 61 -8.18 9.43 9.55
CA GLY A 61 -8.10 7.97 9.55
C GLY A 61 -6.72 7.43 9.24
N LEU A 62 -6.62 6.09 9.22
CA LEU A 62 -5.44 5.39 8.74
C LEU A 62 -5.48 5.37 7.22
N LYS A 63 -4.46 5.93 6.59
CA LYS A 63 -4.31 5.89 5.13
C LYS A 63 -3.69 4.55 4.74
N LEU A 64 -4.36 3.82 3.85
CA LEU A 64 -3.86 2.61 3.23
C LEU A 64 -3.76 2.85 1.73
N PHE A 65 -2.64 2.50 1.13
CA PHE A 65 -2.51 2.33 -0.31
C PHE A 65 -3.00 0.92 -0.66
N ALA A 66 -3.76 0.79 -1.75
CA ALA A 66 -4.39 -0.47 -2.12
C ALA A 66 -4.16 -0.77 -3.60
N LEU A 67 -3.81 -2.02 -3.91
CA LEU A 67 -3.79 -2.56 -5.27
C LEU A 67 -4.99 -3.50 -5.43
N CYS A 68 -5.92 -3.15 -6.33
CA CYS A 68 -7.18 -3.86 -6.51
C CYS A 68 -7.35 -4.36 -7.94
N ASP A 69 -7.96 -5.54 -8.09
CA ASP A 69 -8.49 -6.03 -9.36
C ASP A 69 -9.68 -5.17 -9.79
N VAL A 70 -9.66 -4.67 -11.02
CA VAL A 70 -10.71 -3.79 -11.55
C VAL A 70 -12.03 -4.52 -11.78
N LYS A 71 -11.98 -5.79 -12.17
CA LYS A 71 -13.15 -6.58 -12.58
C LYS A 71 -13.91 -7.14 -11.39
N THR A 72 -13.20 -7.60 -10.36
CA THR A 72 -13.81 -8.26 -9.19
C THR A 72 -13.80 -7.40 -7.94
N PHE A 73 -13.15 -6.24 -7.98
CA PHE A 73 -12.93 -5.36 -6.83
C PHE A 73 -12.13 -6.01 -5.69
N TYR A 74 -11.46 -7.13 -5.96
CA TYR A 74 -10.65 -7.82 -4.98
C TYR A 74 -9.36 -7.04 -4.69
N THR A 75 -9.04 -6.82 -3.41
CA THR A 75 -7.78 -6.18 -3.03
C THR A 75 -6.66 -7.20 -2.90
N LEU A 76 -5.66 -7.08 -3.77
CA LEU A 76 -4.50 -7.96 -3.79
C LEU A 76 -3.51 -7.65 -2.67
N LYS A 77 -3.23 -6.37 -2.43
CA LYS A 77 -2.27 -5.92 -1.42
C LYS A 77 -2.67 -4.56 -0.86
N PHE A 78 -2.52 -4.40 0.44
CA PHE A 78 -2.55 -3.10 1.11
C PHE A 78 -1.17 -2.73 1.63
N GLU A 79 -0.88 -1.43 1.64
CA GLU A 79 0.28 -0.89 2.33
C GLU A 79 -0.14 0.29 3.22
N PRO A 80 0.07 0.22 4.54
CA PRO A 80 -0.31 1.30 5.44
C PRO A 80 0.71 2.44 5.36
N TYR A 81 0.21 3.68 5.35
CA TYR A 81 1.04 4.82 5.73
C TYR A 81 1.23 4.81 7.24
N VAL A 82 2.47 4.66 7.69
CA VAL A 82 2.86 4.56 9.10
C VAL A 82 3.75 5.71 9.57
N GLY A 83 3.77 6.81 8.81
CA GLY A 83 4.60 7.97 9.08
C GLY A 83 6.09 7.71 8.90
N THR A 84 6.91 8.66 9.34
CA THR A 84 8.37 8.50 9.37
C THR A 84 8.75 7.44 10.41
N GLN A 85 9.56 6.47 9.98
CA GLN A 85 10.14 5.45 10.85
C GLN A 85 11.61 5.82 11.12
N THR A 86 12.18 5.28 12.20
CA THR A 86 13.63 5.35 12.44
C THR A 86 14.38 4.60 11.35
N ASP A 87 15.65 4.98 11.15
CA ASP A 87 16.54 4.24 10.25
C ASP A 87 16.63 2.76 10.66
N GLY A 88 16.54 1.87 9.66
CA GLY A 88 16.53 0.43 9.86
C GLY A 88 15.56 -0.29 8.93
N GLN A 89 15.26 -1.54 9.25
CA GLN A 89 14.51 -2.46 8.37
C GLN A 89 13.07 -2.03 8.06
N PHE A 90 12.47 -1.18 8.90
CA PHE A 90 11.09 -0.74 8.73
C PHE A 90 10.97 0.67 8.13
N LYS A 91 12.10 1.33 7.86
CA LYS A 91 12.11 2.59 7.11
C LYS A 91 11.57 2.34 5.72
N THR A 92 10.58 3.13 5.33
CA THR A 92 9.96 3.04 4.01
C THR A 92 9.87 4.42 3.40
N SER A 93 10.08 4.48 2.08
CA SER A 93 9.85 5.68 1.29
C SER A 93 8.39 5.73 0.87
N TYR A 94 7.77 6.90 0.99
CA TYR A 94 6.42 7.15 0.45
C TYR A 94 6.45 7.95 -0.85
N ASP A 95 7.60 7.93 -1.54
CA ASP A 95 7.64 8.36 -2.94
C ASP A 95 6.78 7.45 -3.78
N THR A 96 6.12 8.04 -4.77
CA THR A 96 5.05 7.39 -5.52
C THR A 96 5.55 6.17 -6.28
N LEU A 97 6.75 6.24 -6.87
CA LEU A 97 7.42 5.12 -7.52
C LEU A 97 7.63 3.95 -6.56
N ASP A 98 8.17 4.22 -5.37
CA ASP A 98 8.48 3.18 -4.39
C ASP A 98 7.23 2.47 -3.87
N ILE A 99 6.15 3.23 -3.61
CA ILE A 99 4.85 2.67 -3.21
C ILE A 99 4.31 1.76 -4.32
N VAL A 100 4.32 2.24 -5.57
CA VAL A 100 3.80 1.46 -6.71
C VAL A 100 4.60 0.18 -6.89
N MET A 101 5.92 0.26 -6.88
CA MET A 101 6.77 -0.92 -7.06
C MET A 101 6.55 -1.95 -5.94
N ARG A 102 6.45 -1.53 -4.67
CA ARG A 102 6.15 -2.44 -3.55
C ARG A 102 4.77 -3.08 -3.63
N LEU A 103 3.74 -2.32 -4.01
CA LEU A 103 2.39 -2.87 -4.14
C LEU A 103 2.29 -3.83 -5.34
N TYR A 104 2.95 -3.50 -6.44
CA TYR A 104 2.89 -4.24 -7.71
C TYR A 104 3.81 -5.46 -7.76
N GLU A 105 4.79 -5.56 -6.87
CA GLU A 105 5.80 -6.62 -6.75
C GLU A 105 5.27 -8.04 -7.06
N SER A 106 4.16 -8.45 -6.45
CA SER A 106 3.60 -9.81 -6.59
C SER A 106 3.11 -10.16 -8.01
N ILE A 107 2.92 -9.16 -8.87
CA ILE A 107 2.47 -9.31 -10.26
C ILE A 107 3.41 -8.62 -11.25
N TYR A 108 4.61 -8.23 -10.79
CA TYR A 108 5.63 -7.66 -11.66
C TYR A 108 6.02 -8.66 -12.76
N GLY A 109 6.25 -8.17 -13.98
CA GLY A 109 6.57 -9.02 -15.14
C GLY A 109 5.43 -9.91 -15.65
N SER A 110 4.23 -9.86 -15.05
CA SER A 110 3.11 -10.74 -15.46
C SER A 110 2.33 -10.26 -16.70
N GLY A 111 2.68 -9.10 -17.26
CA GLY A 111 1.99 -8.51 -18.42
C GLY A 111 0.66 -7.84 -18.10
N ARG A 112 0.33 -7.64 -16.81
CA ARG A 112 -0.87 -6.92 -16.38
C ARG A 112 -0.73 -5.40 -16.56
N ASN A 113 -1.87 -4.74 -16.72
CA ASN A 113 -1.97 -3.30 -16.83
C ASN A 113 -2.36 -2.68 -15.48
N ILE A 114 -1.72 -1.57 -15.14
CA ILE A 114 -2.01 -0.79 -13.94
C ILE A 114 -2.68 0.54 -14.30
N ALA A 115 -3.85 0.79 -13.72
CA ALA A 115 -4.56 2.06 -13.79
C ALA A 115 -4.31 2.85 -12.49
N CYS A 116 -3.64 4.00 -12.62
CA CYS A 116 -3.22 4.84 -11.51
C CYS A 116 -3.87 6.23 -11.58
N TYR A 117 -4.14 6.82 -10.41
CA TYR A 117 -4.48 8.23 -10.33
C TYR A 117 -3.28 9.12 -10.64
N ASN A 118 -3.55 10.38 -10.99
CA ASN A 118 -2.55 11.39 -11.34
C ASN A 118 -1.39 11.50 -10.34
N TRP A 119 -1.66 11.32 -9.04
CA TRP A 119 -0.65 11.38 -7.99
C TRP A 119 0.43 10.29 -8.15
N TYR A 120 0.09 9.13 -8.71
CA TYR A 120 1.03 8.03 -8.94
C TYR A 120 1.67 8.09 -10.33
N THR A 121 1.01 8.70 -11.31
CA THR A 121 1.42 8.63 -12.72
C THR A 121 2.63 9.51 -13.00
N SER A 122 3.71 8.92 -13.50
CA SER A 122 4.90 9.63 -13.94
C SER A 122 5.62 8.87 -15.06
N VAL A 123 6.44 9.59 -15.87
CA VAL A 123 7.27 8.97 -16.93
C VAL A 123 8.25 7.95 -16.34
N PRO A 124 9.00 8.25 -15.25
CA PRO A 124 9.89 7.26 -14.64
C PRO A 124 9.18 5.98 -14.20
N LEU A 125 7.93 6.09 -13.70
CA LEU A 125 7.15 4.92 -13.34
C LEU A 125 6.81 4.06 -14.56
N ALA A 126 6.37 4.67 -15.65
CA ALA A 126 6.08 3.94 -16.88
C ALA A 126 7.32 3.23 -17.43
N GLU A 127 8.48 3.89 -17.42
CA GLU A 127 9.75 3.28 -17.84
C GLU A 127 10.16 2.11 -16.93
N GLU A 128 10.02 2.25 -15.61
CA GLU A 128 10.37 1.20 -14.64
C GLU A 128 9.49 -0.05 -14.79
N LEU A 129 8.19 0.14 -15.02
CA LEU A 129 7.23 -0.96 -15.20
C LEU A 129 7.40 -1.69 -16.55
N LEU A 130 8.08 -1.08 -17.52
CA LEU A 130 8.40 -1.69 -18.81
C LEU A 130 9.72 -2.47 -18.82
N LYS A 131 10.53 -2.34 -17.76
CA LYS A 131 11.75 -3.15 -17.61
C LYS A 131 11.38 -4.62 -17.42
N LYS A 132 12.23 -5.51 -17.95
CA LYS A 132 12.09 -6.97 -17.86
C LYS A 132 12.95 -7.51 -16.74
#